data_AF-A0A2E8G4C3-F1
#
_entry.id   AF-A0A2E8G4C3-F1
#
_cell.length_a   1.000
_cell.length_b   1.000
_cell.length_c   1.000
_cell.angle_alpha   90.00
_cell.angle_beta   90.00
_cell.angle_gamma   90.00
#
_symmetry.space_group_name_H-M   'P 1'
#
loop_
_entity.id
_entity.type
_entity.pdbx_description
1 polymer ?
#
loop_
_entity_poly.entity_id
_entity_poly.type
_entity_poly.pdbx_seq_one_letter_code
_entity_poly.pdbx_strand_id
1 'polypeptide(L)'
;MTADFQPLWLKAIFLLGVSLLFTHELDAMTHSEWRVLPVTSWLAPGLGRMVFVTLHVPIFALVLGWLTSRLPKRAAQGQFWVSVFLVVHAGLHVAFSGQPHYTFEGILSNTLIFGAALCGVAYLWGRYWMSRD
;
A
#
# COMPACT_ATOMS: atom_id res chain seq x y z
N MET A 1 0.31 4.87 32.71
CA MET A 1 0.82 4.95 31.33
C MET A 1 1.12 3.53 30.87
N THR A 2 0.12 2.81 30.38
CA THR A 2 0.39 1.54 29.69
C THR A 2 1.01 1.91 28.34
N ALA A 3 2.25 1.49 28.12
CA ALA A 3 2.79 1.50 26.77
C ALA A 3 1.86 0.63 25.94
N ASP A 4 1.24 1.21 24.92
CA ASP A 4 0.33 0.53 24.00
C ASP A 4 1.17 -0.47 23.20
N PHE A 5 1.37 -1.66 23.77
CA PHE A 5 2.33 -2.63 23.28
C PHE A 5 1.68 -3.42 22.16
N GLN A 6 2.00 -3.04 20.93
CA GLN A 6 1.59 -3.81 19.77
C GLN A 6 2.34 -5.15 19.76
N PRO A 7 1.65 -6.31 19.66
CA PRO A 7 2.33 -7.58 19.65
C PRO A 7 3.19 -7.75 18.41
N LEU A 8 4.30 -8.49 18.55
CA LEU A 8 5.31 -8.65 17.50
C LEU A 8 4.71 -9.20 16.20
N TRP A 9 3.79 -10.16 16.29
CA TRP A 9 3.17 -10.76 15.11
C TRP A 9 2.33 -9.74 14.32
N LEU A 10 1.57 -8.86 14.98
CA LEU A 10 0.77 -7.84 14.31
C LEU A 10 1.67 -6.81 13.62
N LYS A 11 2.76 -6.43 14.30
CA LYS A 11 3.78 -5.55 13.72
C LYS A 11 4.45 -6.20 12.52
N ALA A 12 4.77 -7.50 12.59
CA ALA A 12 5.37 -8.24 11.49
C ALA A 12 4.43 -8.30 10.27
N ILE A 13 3.13 -8.58 10.46
CA ILE A 13 2.13 -8.56 9.39
C ILE A 13 2.07 -7.17 8.73
N PHE A 14 2.04 -6.11 9.53
CA PHE A 14 2.04 -4.75 9.00
C PHE A 14 3.28 -4.46 8.14
N LEU A 15 4.47 -4.77 8.67
CA LEU A 15 5.74 -4.55 7.97
C LEU A 15 5.86 -5.38 6.70
N LEU A 16 5.33 -6.61 6.69
CA LEU A 16 5.28 -7.44 5.51
C LEU A 16 4.36 -6.81 4.45
N GLY A 17 3.18 -6.32 4.85
CA GLY A 17 2.26 -5.63 3.95
C GLY A 17 2.88 -4.38 3.32
N VAL A 18 3.60 -3.56 4.09
CA VAL A 18 4.33 -2.38 3.57
C VAL A 18 5.47 -2.79 2.64
N SER A 19 6.21 -3.85 2.96
CA SER A 19 7.27 -4.37 2.09
C SER A 19 6.73 -4.85 0.75
N LEU A 20 5.60 -5.55 0.78
CA LEU A 20 4.91 -6.00 -0.42
C LEU A 20 4.38 -4.82 -1.25
N LEU A 21 3.83 -3.78 -0.60
CA LEU A 21 3.44 -2.54 -1.28
C LEU A 21 4.63 -1.88 -1.97
N PHE A 22 5.73 -1.62 -1.27
CA PHE A 22 6.90 -0.97 -1.90
C PHE A 22 7.47 -1.80 -3.05
N THR A 23 7.44 -3.11 -2.94
CA THR A 23 7.88 -4.00 -4.03
C THR A 23 6.88 -3.98 -5.19
N HIS A 24 5.58 -3.89 -4.91
CA HIS A 24 4.54 -3.66 -5.93
C HIS A 24 4.77 -2.35 -6.68
N GLU A 25 5.13 -1.26 -6.01
CA GLU A 25 5.43 0.02 -6.69
C GLU A 25 6.66 -0.08 -7.64
N LEU A 26 7.65 -0.92 -7.30
CA LEU A 26 8.77 -1.23 -8.20
C LEU A 26 8.31 -2.03 -9.42
N ASP A 27 7.42 -3.00 -9.22
CA ASP A 27 6.81 -3.80 -10.29
C ASP A 27 5.90 -2.93 -11.19
N ALA A 28 5.11 -2.04 -10.59
CA ALA A 28 4.23 -1.08 -11.25
C ALA A 28 4.97 -0.14 -12.21
N MET A 29 6.22 0.21 -11.88
CA MET A 29 7.10 0.95 -12.78
C MET A 29 7.40 0.15 -14.06
N THR A 30 7.62 -1.17 -13.95
CA THR A 30 7.86 -2.04 -15.11
C THR A 30 6.59 -2.26 -15.95
N HIS A 31 5.42 -2.24 -15.30
CA HIS A 31 4.11 -2.43 -15.91
C HIS A 31 3.42 -1.13 -16.36
N SER A 32 4.11 0.02 -16.22
CA SER A 32 3.61 1.33 -16.65
C SER A 32 2.25 1.72 -16.05
N GLU A 33 2.07 1.49 -14.75
CA GLU A 33 0.79 1.69 -14.05
C GLU A 33 0.16 3.07 -14.24
N TRP A 34 0.98 4.10 -14.43
CA TRP A 34 0.51 5.47 -14.71
C TRP A 34 -0.39 5.56 -15.95
N ARG A 35 -0.39 4.57 -16.84
CA ARG A 35 -1.29 4.47 -18.01
C ARG A 35 -2.69 3.96 -17.66
N VAL A 36 -2.84 3.32 -16.51
CA VAL A 36 -4.10 2.74 -16.01
C VAL A 36 -4.78 3.67 -15.00
N LEU A 37 -3.98 4.41 -14.22
CA LEU A 37 -4.48 5.35 -13.21
C LEU A 37 -5.35 6.45 -13.85
N PRO A 38 -6.60 6.67 -13.39
CA PRO A 38 -7.49 7.69 -13.96
C PRO A 38 -6.89 9.11 -13.99
N VAL A 39 -5.99 9.42 -13.04
CA VAL A 39 -5.41 10.75 -12.85
C VAL A 39 -4.21 10.99 -13.78
N THR A 40 -3.52 9.94 -14.24
CA THR A 40 -2.29 10.08 -15.04
C THR A 40 -2.37 9.43 -16.43
N SER A 41 -3.42 8.66 -16.72
CA SER A 41 -3.57 7.90 -17.97
C SER A 41 -3.64 8.75 -19.23
N TRP A 42 -4.01 10.03 -19.09
CA TRP A 42 -4.07 11.01 -20.18
C TRP A 42 -2.73 11.70 -20.47
N LEU A 43 -1.71 11.51 -19.62
CA LEU A 43 -0.40 12.10 -19.83
C LEU A 43 0.40 11.35 -20.91
N ALA A 44 1.22 12.08 -21.66
CA ALA A 44 2.19 11.46 -22.57
C ALA A 44 3.08 10.46 -21.79
N PRO A 45 3.46 9.30 -22.37
CA PRO A 45 4.10 8.22 -21.61
C PRO A 45 5.33 8.63 -20.78
N GLY A 46 6.20 9.48 -21.34
CA GLY A 46 7.38 9.99 -20.63
C GLY A 46 7.04 10.94 -19.48
N LEU A 47 6.02 11.79 -19.65
CA LEU A 47 5.55 12.69 -18.60
C LEU A 47 4.81 11.92 -17.50
N GLY A 48 3.97 10.95 -17.86
CA GLY A 48 3.26 10.09 -16.91
C GLY A 48 4.23 9.33 -15.99
N ARG A 49 5.29 8.74 -16.56
CA ARG A 49 6.38 8.12 -15.78
C ARG A 49 7.04 9.10 -14.82
N MET A 50 7.41 10.28 -15.30
CA MET A 50 8.11 11.28 -14.50
C MET A 50 7.22 11.75 -13.33
N VAL A 51 5.95 12.04 -13.59
CA VAL A 51 4.97 12.41 -12.56
C VAL A 51 4.76 11.29 -11.56
N PHE A 52 4.59 10.04 -12.03
CA PHE A 52 4.44 8.87 -11.16
C PHE A 52 5.62 8.78 -10.19
N VAL A 53 6.86 8.70 -10.68
CA VAL A 53 8.05 8.52 -9.83
C VAL A 53 8.25 9.73 -8.90
N THR A 54 8.11 10.96 -9.40
CA THR A 54 8.38 12.16 -8.60
C THR A 54 7.36 12.39 -7.51
N LEU A 55 6.08 12.03 -7.72
CA LEU A 55 5.04 12.13 -6.68
C LEU A 55 5.19 11.06 -5.58
N HIS A 56 5.76 9.90 -5.89
CA HIS A 56 6.01 8.88 -4.87
C HIS A 56 6.97 9.36 -3.77
N VAL A 57 7.94 10.23 -4.09
CA VAL A 57 8.89 10.76 -3.10
C VAL A 57 8.20 11.52 -1.96
N PRO A 58 7.41 12.59 -2.20
CA PRO A 58 6.70 13.28 -1.14
C PRO A 58 5.62 12.40 -0.49
N ILE A 59 4.95 11.52 -1.24
CA ILE A 59 3.96 10.59 -0.68
C ILE A 59 4.61 9.66 0.34
N PHE A 60 5.73 9.02 0.00
CA PHE A 60 6.46 8.15 0.92
C PHE A 60 7.03 8.92 2.10
N ALA A 61 7.53 10.14 1.91
CA ALA A 61 7.99 10.97 3.03
C ALA A 61 6.87 11.25 4.04
N LEU A 62 5.66 11.59 3.56
CA LEU A 62 4.49 11.83 4.41
C LEU A 62 4.03 10.55 5.12
N VAL A 63 3.93 9.44 4.41
CA VAL A 63 3.52 8.13 4.97
C VAL A 63 4.52 7.65 6.02
N LEU A 64 5.83 7.64 5.70
CA LEU A 64 6.87 7.23 6.63
C LEU A 64 6.96 8.19 7.82
N GLY A 65 6.80 9.50 7.62
CA GLY A 65 6.73 10.47 8.70
C GLY A 65 5.56 10.21 9.65
N TRP A 66 4.42 9.78 9.12
CA TRP A 66 3.27 9.38 9.94
C TRP A 66 3.54 8.09 10.71
N LEU A 67 4.10 7.06 10.04
CA LEU A 67 4.41 5.77 10.64
C LEU A 67 5.52 5.82 11.69
N THR A 68 6.47 6.77 11.56
CA THR A 68 7.60 6.97 12.49
C THR A 68 7.33 8.03 13.56
N SER A 69 6.10 8.54 13.65
CA SER A 69 5.69 9.50 14.66
C SER A 69 6.01 9.03 16.08
N ARG A 70 6.66 9.89 16.88
CA ARG A 70 6.93 9.64 18.30
C ARG A 70 5.67 9.54 19.16
N LEU A 71 4.54 10.02 18.66
CA LEU A 71 3.23 9.87 19.31
C LEU A 71 2.64 8.49 18.93
N PRO A 72 2.51 7.53 19.87
CA PRO A 72 2.11 6.15 19.55
C PRO A 72 0.73 6.07 18.87
N LYS A 73 -0.23 6.88 19.33
CA LYS A 73 -1.56 6.97 18.74
C LYS A 73 -1.53 7.36 17.27
N ARG A 74 -0.66 8.31 16.90
CA ARG A 74 -0.50 8.74 15.50
C ARG A 74 0.13 7.65 14.65
N ALA A 75 1.16 6.97 15.14
CA ALA A 75 1.76 5.85 14.43
C ALA A 75 0.74 4.71 14.20
N ALA A 76 -0.05 4.37 15.22
CA ALA A 76 -1.11 3.37 15.11
C ALA A 76 -2.23 3.77 14.12
N GLN A 77 -2.62 5.05 14.09
CA GLN A 77 -3.52 5.58 13.06
C GLN A 77 -2.92 5.46 11.66
N GLY A 78 -1.63 5.77 11.50
CA GLY A 78 -0.92 5.62 10.23
C GLY A 78 -0.93 4.16 9.75
N GLN A 79 -0.61 3.22 10.65
CA GLN A 79 -0.65 1.79 10.31
C GLN A 79 -2.03 1.35 9.85
N PHE A 80 -3.09 1.78 10.55
CA PHE A 80 -4.46 1.48 10.16
C PHE A 80 -4.82 2.01 8.77
N TRP A 81 -4.54 3.27 8.48
CA TRP A 81 -4.90 3.85 7.19
C TRP A 81 -4.06 3.28 6.04
N VAL A 82 -2.79 2.95 6.30
CA VAL A 82 -1.97 2.21 5.34
C VAL A 82 -2.57 0.82 5.07
N SER A 83 -2.98 0.08 6.11
CA SER A 83 -3.63 -1.23 5.92
C SER A 83 -4.96 -1.14 5.16
N VAL A 84 -5.78 -0.11 5.42
CA VAL A 84 -6.99 0.16 4.62
C VAL A 84 -6.60 0.44 3.16
N PHE A 85 -5.57 1.26 2.93
CA PHE A 85 -5.07 1.54 1.60
C PHE A 85 -4.63 0.26 0.86
N LEU A 86 -3.92 -0.67 1.50
CA LEU A 86 -3.52 -1.94 0.86
C LEU A 86 -4.72 -2.72 0.31
N VAL A 87 -5.82 -2.78 1.08
CA VAL A 87 -7.04 -3.50 0.68
C VAL A 87 -7.74 -2.78 -0.47
N VAL A 88 -7.91 -1.45 -0.35
CA VAL A 88 -8.55 -0.64 -1.38
C VAL A 88 -7.73 -0.66 -2.67
N HIS A 89 -6.40 -0.60 -2.57
CA HIS A 89 -5.48 -0.61 -3.71
C HIS A 89 -5.63 -1.91 -4.52
N ALA A 90 -5.63 -3.07 -3.87
CA ALA A 90 -5.90 -4.33 -4.57
C ALA A 90 -7.29 -4.35 -5.22
N GLY A 91 -8.31 -3.77 -4.57
CA GLY A 91 -9.64 -3.58 -5.16
C GLY A 91 -9.61 -2.72 -6.43
N LEU A 92 -8.80 -1.66 -6.46
CA LEU A 92 -8.61 -0.83 -7.66
C LEU A 92 -7.94 -1.61 -8.80
N HIS A 93 -6.98 -2.48 -8.50
CA HIS A 93 -6.39 -3.38 -9.51
C HIS A 93 -7.43 -4.33 -10.09
N VAL A 94 -8.29 -4.92 -9.26
CA VAL A 94 -9.40 -5.75 -9.75
C VAL A 94 -10.33 -4.92 -10.64
N ALA A 95 -10.72 -3.73 -10.21
CA ALA A 95 -11.62 -2.85 -10.96
C ALA A 95 -11.04 -2.39 -12.30
N PHE A 96 -9.73 -2.20 -12.39
CA PHE A 96 -9.04 -1.73 -13.61
C PHE A 96 -8.39 -2.84 -14.44
N SER A 97 -8.50 -4.10 -14.01
CA SER A 97 -7.91 -5.26 -14.69
C SER A 97 -8.39 -5.45 -16.14
N GLY A 98 -9.59 -4.98 -16.46
CA GLY A 98 -10.14 -5.04 -17.82
C GLY A 98 -9.69 -3.91 -18.76
N GLN A 99 -8.83 -2.98 -18.32
CA GLN A 99 -8.39 -1.87 -19.17
C GLN A 99 -7.31 -2.31 -20.18
N PRO A 100 -7.28 -1.76 -21.41
CA PRO A 100 -6.33 -2.16 -22.46
C PRO A 100 -4.84 -2.01 -22.10
N HIS A 101 -4.54 -1.17 -21.10
CA HIS A 101 -3.17 -0.87 -20.66
C HIS A 101 -2.80 -1.58 -19.35
N TYR A 102 -3.69 -2.42 -18.81
CA TYR A 102 -3.41 -3.23 -17.64
C TYR A 102 -2.50 -4.39 -18.04
N THR A 103 -1.33 -4.49 -17.43
CA THR A 103 -0.33 -5.52 -17.77
C THR A 103 0.09 -6.37 -16.58
N PHE A 104 -0.56 -6.22 -15.42
CA PHE A 104 -0.27 -6.95 -14.18
C PHE A 104 -0.89 -8.36 -14.20
N GLU A 105 -0.46 -9.20 -15.13
CA GLU A 105 -0.97 -10.57 -15.29
C GLU A 105 -0.05 -11.63 -14.66
N GLY A 106 1.16 -11.24 -14.26
CA GLY A 106 2.17 -12.15 -13.70
C GLY A 106 1.84 -12.66 -12.29
N ILE A 107 2.33 -13.87 -11.97
CA ILE A 107 2.25 -14.43 -10.61
C ILE A 107 2.91 -13.49 -9.60
N LEU A 108 4.06 -12.90 -9.97
CA LEU A 108 4.78 -11.96 -9.12
C LEU A 108 3.92 -10.74 -8.78
N SER A 109 3.44 -10.02 -9.79
CA SER A 109 2.59 -8.83 -9.66
C SER A 109 1.36 -9.11 -8.78
N ASN A 110 0.66 -10.20 -9.07
CA ASN A 110 -0.53 -10.60 -8.31
C ASN A 110 -0.18 -10.96 -6.86
N THR A 111 0.94 -11.64 -6.62
CA THR A 111 1.40 -11.97 -5.27
C THR A 111 1.74 -10.71 -4.48
N LEU A 112 2.37 -9.72 -5.11
CA LEU A 112 2.73 -8.46 -4.46
C LEU A 112 1.48 -7.68 -4.03
N ILE A 113 0.54 -7.43 -4.95
CA ILE A 113 -0.65 -6.63 -4.65
C ILE A 113 -1.65 -7.36 -3.73
N PHE A 114 -1.99 -8.62 -4.04
CA PHE A 114 -2.97 -9.36 -3.24
C PHE A 114 -2.36 -9.86 -1.93
N GLY A 115 -1.06 -10.17 -1.90
CA GLY A 115 -0.35 -10.45 -0.66
C GLY A 115 -0.31 -9.23 0.28
N ALA A 116 -0.09 -8.03 -0.26
CA ALA A 116 -0.18 -6.79 0.51
C ALA A 116 -1.59 -6.60 1.09
N ALA A 117 -2.63 -6.80 0.28
CA ALA A 117 -4.03 -6.72 0.74
C ALA A 117 -4.36 -7.74 1.83
N LEU A 118 -3.89 -8.99 1.70
CA LEU A 118 -4.06 -10.02 2.74
C LEU A 118 -3.40 -9.58 4.06
N CYS A 119 -2.20 -9.01 4.01
CA CYS A 119 -1.55 -8.44 5.20
C CYS A 119 -2.36 -7.28 5.79
N GLY A 120 -2.93 -6.41 4.94
CA GLY A 120 -3.83 -5.34 5.35
C GLY A 120 -5.07 -5.84 6.10
N VAL A 121 -5.77 -6.83 5.54
CA VAL A 121 -6.93 -7.48 6.18
C VAL A 121 -6.53 -8.11 7.51
N ALA A 122 -5.45 -8.90 7.53
CA ALA A 122 -4.98 -9.57 8.73
C ALA A 122 -4.60 -8.57 9.85
N TYR A 123 -3.98 -7.45 9.49
CA TYR A 123 -3.69 -6.37 10.43
C TYR A 123 -4.96 -5.75 11.01
N LEU A 124 -5.91 -5.36 10.16
CA LEU A 124 -7.16 -4.73 10.58
C LEU A 124 -7.98 -5.65 11.49
N TRP A 125 -8.06 -6.93 11.12
CA TRP A 125 -8.69 -7.96 11.91
C TRP A 125 -8.01 -8.12 13.27
N GLY A 126 -6.69 -8.32 13.29
CA GLY A 126 -5.93 -8.48 14.53
C GLY A 126 -6.08 -7.27 15.46
N ARG A 127 -6.00 -6.06 14.91
CA ARG A 127 -6.24 -4.80 15.64
C ARG A 127 -7.63 -4.74 16.27
N TYR A 128 -8.66 -5.13 15.51
CA TYR A 128 -10.04 -5.13 15.98
C TYR A 128 -10.25 -6.07 17.18
N TRP A 129 -9.71 -7.29 17.10
CA TRP A 129 -9.79 -8.25 18.20
C TRP A 129 -9.14 -7.73 19.48
N MET A 130 -7.91 -7.20 19.40
CA MET A 130 -7.25 -6.65 20.59
C MET A 130 -7.90 -5.39 21.16
N SER A 131 -8.76 -4.70 20.39
CA SER A 131 -9.51 -3.55 20.91
C SER A 131 -10.76 -3.94 21.70
N ARG A 132 -11.12 -5.23 21.69
CA ARG A 132 -12.29 -5.79 22.39
C ARG A 132 -11.95 -6.48 23.70
N ASP A 133 -10.70 -6.90 23.85
CA ASP A 133 -10.14 -7.47 25.08
C ASP A 133 -9.68 -6.35 26.04
#